data_AF-A0A5B0SKG9-F1
#
_entry.id   AF-A0A5B0SKG9-F1
#
_cell.length_a   1.000
_cell.length_b   1.000
_cell.length_c   1.000
_cell.angle_alpha   90.00
_cell.angle_beta   90.00
_cell.angle_gamma   90.00
#
_symmetry.space_group_name_H-M   'P 1'
#
loop_
_entity.id
_entity.type
_entity.pdbx_description
1 polymer ?
#
loop_
_entity_poly.entity_id
_entity_poly.type
_entity_poly.pdbx_seq_one_letter_code
_entity_poly.pdbx_strand_id
1 'polypeptide(L)'
;MTPDIQVSECGHNTRLAYPKVQLFAYFEVKHADDCYHGCPYGNCHAFTTFPQPDDLEPSYTDGHSFFWHNLGGRPGSGVKPISNPTSGAYGWEDSISGGYHDGKPDYSRMQKDHDEHYPLWAQRKSALKPWPADAAQRFDNGQPYPYQPKCGRPCEWFLQSEH
;
A
#
# COMPACT_ATOMS: atom_id res chain seq x y z
N MET A 1 8.83 10.54 2.48
CA MET A 1 7.83 10.59 1.41
C MET A 1 8.52 10.10 0.14
N THR A 2 7.85 9.23 -0.61
CA THR A 2 8.29 8.74 -1.91
C THR A 2 7.24 9.20 -2.94
N PRO A 3 7.58 10.13 -3.84
CA PRO A 3 6.62 10.68 -4.80
C PRO A 3 6.51 9.80 -6.06
N ASP A 4 5.42 10.02 -6.81
CA ASP A 4 5.18 9.47 -8.15
C ASP A 4 5.34 7.94 -8.27
N ILE A 5 4.83 7.21 -7.26
CA ILE A 5 4.81 5.74 -7.28
C ILE A 5 3.39 5.20 -7.36
N GLN A 6 3.24 3.94 -7.76
CA GLN A 6 1.93 3.30 -7.72
C GLN A 6 1.48 3.02 -6.28
N VAL A 7 0.17 3.06 -6.07
CA VAL A 7 -0.46 2.62 -4.81
C VAL A 7 -0.05 1.19 -4.43
N SER A 8 0.12 0.31 -5.42
CA SER A 8 0.57 -1.08 -5.25
C SER A 8 1.99 -1.15 -4.73
N GLU A 9 2.90 -0.31 -5.24
CA GLU A 9 4.26 -0.24 -4.74
C GLU A 9 4.27 0.29 -3.30
N CYS A 10 3.43 1.26 -2.94
CA CYS A 10 3.32 1.74 -1.55
C CYS A 10 2.82 0.64 -0.60
N GLY A 11 1.88 -0.19 -1.05
CA GLY A 11 1.29 -1.26 -0.24
C GLY A 11 2.13 -2.54 -0.12
N HIS A 12 2.96 -2.85 -1.12
CA HIS A 12 3.81 -4.06 -1.09
C HIS A 12 5.20 -3.82 -0.48
N ASN A 13 5.77 -2.61 -0.63
CA ASN A 13 7.16 -2.34 -0.27
C ASN A 13 7.30 -1.38 0.90
N THR A 14 8.21 -1.70 1.81
CA THR A 14 8.65 -0.74 2.84
C THR A 14 9.46 0.38 2.20
N ARG A 15 9.32 1.59 2.74
CA ARG A 15 10.00 2.82 2.29
C ARG A 15 11.02 3.33 3.30
N LEU A 16 11.09 2.68 4.45
CA LEU A 16 12.05 2.97 5.49
C LEU A 16 13.02 1.80 5.59
N ALA A 17 14.30 2.12 5.73
CA ALA A 17 15.37 1.15 5.98
C ALA A 17 15.70 1.10 7.48
N TYR A 18 16.23 -0.04 7.93
CA TYR A 18 16.81 -0.19 9.27
C TYR A 18 17.74 1.00 9.60
N PRO A 19 17.64 1.60 10.81
CA PRO A 19 16.90 1.14 12.01
C PRO A 19 15.42 1.55 12.07
N LYS A 20 14.88 2.17 11.03
CA LYS A 20 13.51 2.70 11.03
C LYS A 20 12.53 1.64 10.53
N VAL A 21 12.02 0.80 11.42
CA VAL A 21 10.94 -0.14 11.04
C VAL A 21 9.64 0.62 10.75
N GLN A 22 9.13 0.43 9.53
CA GLN A 22 7.86 0.98 9.05
C GLN A 22 6.70 0.20 9.64
N LEU A 23 5.74 0.90 10.24
CA LEU A 23 4.54 0.29 10.82
C LEU A 23 3.28 0.65 10.03
N PHE A 24 3.31 1.80 9.37
CA PHE A 24 2.19 2.41 8.70
C PHE A 24 2.66 3.17 7.46
N ALA A 25 1.83 3.17 6.42
CA ALA A 25 1.98 4.08 5.30
C ALA A 25 0.63 4.66 4.88
N TYR A 26 0.64 5.93 4.50
CA TYR A 26 -0.46 6.62 3.85
C TYR A 26 -0.07 6.95 2.42
N PHE A 27 -0.94 6.60 1.48
CA PHE A 27 -0.81 6.95 0.07
C PHE A 27 -1.83 8.00 -0.28
N GLU A 28 -1.37 9.11 -0.85
CA GLU A 28 -2.19 10.19 -1.38
C GLU A 28 -2.23 10.09 -2.90
N VAL A 29 -3.42 9.93 -3.47
CA VAL A 29 -3.62 9.82 -4.92
C VAL A 29 -3.32 11.16 -5.60
N LYS A 30 -2.58 11.12 -6.70
CA LYS A 30 -2.32 12.26 -7.57
C LYS A 30 -3.13 12.11 -8.85
N HIS A 31 -4.32 12.70 -8.85
CA HIS A 31 -5.28 12.59 -9.96
C HIS A 31 -4.77 13.10 -11.31
N ALA A 32 -3.73 13.95 -11.33
CA ALA A 32 -3.06 14.36 -12.56
C ALA A 32 -2.51 13.17 -13.37
N ASP A 33 -2.24 12.04 -12.70
CA ASP A 33 -1.62 10.85 -13.29
C ASP A 33 -2.60 9.68 -13.42
N ASP A 34 -3.91 9.88 -13.19
CA ASP A 34 -4.93 8.83 -13.29
C ASP A 34 -4.97 8.15 -14.67
N CYS A 35 -4.52 8.87 -15.70
CA CYS A 35 -4.42 8.38 -17.07
C CYS A 35 -3.09 7.66 -17.37
N TYR A 36 -2.13 7.63 -16.44
CA TYR A 36 -0.81 7.06 -16.66
C TYR A 36 -0.83 5.53 -16.47
N HIS A 37 -0.84 4.80 -17.58
CA HIS A 37 -0.74 3.33 -17.65
C HIS A 37 -1.73 2.59 -16.73
N GLY A 38 -2.86 3.24 -16.47
CA GLY A 38 -4.00 2.65 -15.83
C GLY A 38 -3.80 2.34 -14.36
N CYS A 39 -2.96 3.03 -13.58
CA CYS A 39 -2.93 2.82 -12.13
C CYS A 39 -2.85 4.10 -11.32
N PRO A 40 -3.39 4.13 -10.09
CA PRO A 40 -3.26 5.29 -9.22
C PRO A 40 -1.80 5.52 -8.88
N TYR A 41 -1.25 6.62 -9.37
CA TYR A 41 0.02 7.17 -8.94
C TYR A 41 -0.21 8.24 -7.88
N GLY A 42 0.82 8.48 -7.07
CA GLY A 42 0.68 9.36 -5.94
C GLY A 42 1.90 9.38 -5.03
N ASN A 43 1.70 9.94 -3.85
CA ASN A 43 2.75 10.11 -2.85
C ASN A 43 2.58 9.09 -1.73
N CYS A 44 3.63 8.34 -1.44
CA CYS A 44 3.66 7.40 -0.33
C CYS A 44 4.39 8.00 0.87
N HIS A 45 3.70 8.07 2.00
CA HIS A 45 4.18 8.57 3.27
C HIS A 45 4.34 7.38 4.20
N ALA A 46 5.57 7.08 4.60
CA ALA A 46 5.87 5.98 5.50
C ALA A 46 6.23 6.47 6.90
N PHE A 47 5.76 5.74 7.90
CA PHE A 47 5.86 6.13 9.30
C PHE A 47 6.39 4.99 10.16
N THR A 48 7.20 5.35 11.16
CA THR A 48 7.64 4.46 12.24
C THR A 48 6.66 4.41 13.40
N THR A 49 5.65 5.28 13.40
CA THR A 49 4.59 5.34 14.41
C THR A 49 3.38 4.58 13.91
N PHE A 50 2.74 3.83 14.79
CA PHE A 50 1.52 3.09 14.49
C PHE A 50 0.30 3.86 15.02
N PRO A 51 -0.57 4.39 14.13
CA PRO A 51 -1.77 5.10 14.57
C PRO A 51 -2.83 4.12 15.09
N GLN A 52 -3.57 4.52 16.11
CA GLN A 52 -4.78 3.84 16.55
C GLN A 52 -5.97 4.24 15.67
N PRO A 53 -7.09 3.49 15.69
CA PRO A 53 -8.25 3.82 14.85
C PRO A 53 -8.80 5.23 15.06
N ASP A 54 -8.70 5.76 16.27
CA ASP A 54 -9.16 7.13 16.60
C ASP A 54 -8.19 8.23 16.14
N ASP A 55 -6.97 7.87 15.72
CA ASP A 55 -5.97 8.81 15.18
C ASP A 55 -6.14 9.01 13.66
N LEU A 56 -7.07 8.32 13.01
CA LEU A 56 -7.23 8.32 11.56
C LEU A 56 -8.55 8.97 11.13
N GLU A 57 -8.42 9.90 10.19
CA GLU A 57 -9.53 10.42 9.41
C GLU A 57 -9.51 9.76 8.01
N PRO A 58 -10.57 9.04 7.61
CA PRO A 58 -10.60 8.38 6.32
C PRO A 58 -10.73 9.39 5.17
N SER A 59 -9.79 9.32 4.22
CA SER A 59 -10.00 9.86 2.87
C SER A 59 -10.51 8.75 1.97
N TYR A 60 -11.80 8.77 1.65
CA TYR A 60 -12.47 7.70 0.91
C TYR A 60 -12.20 7.70 -0.59
N THR A 61 -11.73 8.81 -1.13
CA THR A 61 -11.50 9.00 -2.57
C THR A 61 -10.02 9.06 -2.93
N ASP A 62 -9.22 9.67 -2.05
CA ASP A 62 -7.85 10.09 -2.41
C ASP A 62 -6.78 9.45 -1.51
N GLY A 63 -7.18 8.56 -0.60
CA GLY A 63 -6.32 8.01 0.44
C GLY A 63 -6.32 6.49 0.50
N HIS A 64 -5.12 5.90 0.62
CA HIS A 64 -4.97 4.50 1.02
C HIS A 64 -4.09 4.39 2.25
N SER A 65 -4.45 3.49 3.17
CA SER A 65 -3.71 3.23 4.41
C SER A 65 -3.26 1.79 4.45
N PHE A 66 -1.98 1.59 4.75
CA PHE A 66 -1.34 0.28 4.80
C PHE A 66 -0.70 0.07 6.18
N PHE A 67 -0.91 -1.12 6.75
CA PHE A 67 -0.41 -1.48 8.07
C PHE A 67 0.43 -2.74 7.99
N TRP A 68 1.64 -2.69 8.52
CA TRP A 68 2.56 -3.83 8.54
C TRP A 68 2.36 -4.67 9.79
N HIS A 69 2.95 -5.86 9.80
CA HIS A 69 3.00 -6.77 10.96
C HIS A 69 1.63 -7.17 11.53
N ASN A 70 0.60 -7.23 10.67
CA ASN A 70 -0.78 -7.57 11.05
C ASN A 70 -1.40 -6.61 12.07
N LEU A 71 -0.98 -5.34 12.07
CA LEU A 71 -1.46 -4.37 13.05
C LEU A 71 -2.82 -3.75 12.71
N GLY A 72 -3.22 -3.72 11.43
CA GLY A 72 -4.43 -3.01 10.95
C GLY A 72 -5.76 -3.77 11.07
N GLY A 73 -5.83 -4.87 11.83
CA GLY A 73 -7.08 -5.60 12.13
C GLY A 73 -7.63 -6.48 11.01
N ARG A 74 -7.25 -6.28 9.74
CA ARG A 74 -7.59 -7.18 8.61
C ARG A 74 -6.35 -7.55 7.78
N PRO A 75 -6.15 -8.83 7.41
CA PRO A 75 -5.05 -9.23 6.54
C PRO A 75 -5.34 -8.89 5.07
N GLY A 76 -4.29 -8.64 4.30
CA GLY A 76 -4.35 -8.40 2.87
C GLY A 76 -3.60 -7.13 2.45
N SER A 77 -3.19 -7.06 1.19
CA SER A 77 -2.54 -5.86 0.65
C SER A 77 -3.53 -4.75 0.34
N GLY A 78 -4.79 -5.08 0.05
CA GLY A 78 -5.79 -4.09 -0.36
C GLY A 78 -5.40 -3.36 -1.64
N VAL A 79 -4.50 -3.94 -2.45
CA VAL A 79 -4.01 -3.45 -3.74
C VAL A 79 -3.70 -4.63 -4.67
N LYS A 80 -3.80 -4.39 -5.98
CA LYS A 80 -3.34 -5.32 -7.02
C LYS A 80 -1.80 -5.40 -7.11
N PRO A 81 -1.22 -6.28 -7.96
CA PRO A 81 0.22 -6.29 -8.24
C PRO A 81 0.74 -4.98 -8.86
N ILE A 82 2.06 -4.80 -8.82
CA ILE A 82 2.76 -3.66 -9.42
C ILE A 82 2.67 -3.77 -10.95
N SER A 83 2.28 -2.69 -11.63
CA SER A 83 2.21 -2.63 -13.09
C SER A 83 3.48 -2.02 -13.68
N ASN A 84 3.90 -2.55 -14.81
CA ASN A 84 4.98 -2.00 -15.61
C ASN A 84 4.55 -0.61 -16.13
N PRO A 85 5.31 0.46 -15.88
CA PRO A 85 4.92 1.81 -16.25
C PRO A 85 4.94 2.05 -17.77
N THR A 86 5.43 1.12 -18.58
CA THR A 86 5.42 1.22 -20.05
C THR A 86 4.34 0.33 -20.66
N SER A 87 4.28 -0.95 -20.27
CA SER A 87 3.39 -1.94 -20.89
C SER A 87 2.06 -2.13 -20.15
N GLY A 88 1.96 -1.68 -18.90
CA GLY A 88 0.83 -1.96 -18.01
C GLY A 88 0.77 -3.40 -17.48
N ALA A 89 1.65 -4.29 -17.96
CA ALA A 89 1.73 -5.68 -17.53
C ALA A 89 1.99 -5.80 -16.02
N TYR A 90 1.52 -6.87 -15.40
CA TYR A 90 1.76 -7.10 -13.98
C TYR A 90 3.12 -7.74 -13.74
N GLY A 91 3.73 -7.36 -12.62
CA GLY A 91 5.05 -7.79 -12.22
C GLY A 91 5.28 -7.63 -10.73
N TRP A 92 6.55 -7.60 -10.36
CA TRP A 92 7.01 -7.57 -8.96
C TRP A 92 8.35 -6.85 -8.86
N GLU A 93 8.68 -6.38 -7.66
CA GLU A 93 9.98 -5.79 -7.35
C GLU A 93 10.79 -6.72 -6.44
N ASP A 94 12.07 -6.87 -6.74
CA ASP A 94 12.99 -7.63 -5.91
C ASP A 94 13.28 -6.91 -4.60
N SER A 95 13.12 -7.62 -3.48
CA SER A 95 13.25 -7.04 -2.14
C SER A 95 14.66 -6.54 -1.80
N ILE A 96 15.70 -6.95 -2.54
CA ILE A 96 17.10 -6.58 -2.28
C ILE A 96 17.49 -5.34 -3.10
N SER A 97 17.17 -5.35 -4.39
CA SER A 97 17.60 -4.35 -5.35
C SER A 97 16.54 -3.28 -5.65
N GLY A 98 15.27 -3.56 -5.34
CA GLY A 98 14.14 -2.76 -5.81
C GLY A 98 13.91 -2.85 -7.32
N GLY A 99 14.56 -3.80 -8.00
CA GLY A 99 14.44 -3.97 -9.45
C GLY A 99 13.08 -4.57 -9.84
N TYR A 100 12.42 -3.94 -10.82
CA TYR A 100 11.15 -4.42 -11.37
C TYR A 100 11.32 -5.58 -12.36
N HIS A 101 10.42 -6.54 -12.31
CA HIS A 101 10.37 -7.72 -13.17
C HIS A 101 8.94 -8.00 -13.64
N ASP A 102 8.75 -8.13 -14.96
CA ASP A 102 7.47 -8.53 -15.54
C ASP A 102 7.12 -9.99 -15.18
N GLY A 103 5.82 -10.26 -14.99
CA GLY A 103 5.29 -11.60 -14.82
C GLY A 103 5.13 -12.05 -13.37
N LYS A 104 5.15 -13.37 -13.16
CA LYS A 104 4.84 -13.97 -11.86
C LYS A 104 5.96 -13.69 -10.84
N PRO A 105 5.62 -13.30 -9.59
CA PRO A 105 6.61 -13.12 -8.53
C PRO A 105 7.46 -14.36 -8.28
N ASP A 106 8.77 -14.16 -8.12
CA ASP A 106 9.68 -15.17 -7.58
C ASP A 106 9.69 -15.10 -6.06
N TYR A 107 8.84 -15.93 -5.44
CA TYR A 107 8.72 -15.98 -3.99
C TYR A 107 9.97 -16.52 -3.28
N SER A 108 10.94 -17.12 -3.99
CA SER A 108 12.20 -17.55 -3.36
C SER A 108 13.08 -16.36 -2.94
N ARG A 109 12.84 -15.18 -3.54
CA ARG A 109 13.57 -13.92 -3.27
C ARG A 109 12.81 -12.99 -2.31
N MET A 110 11.62 -13.38 -1.89
CA MET A 110 10.78 -12.60 -1.00
C MET A 110 11.38 -12.55 0.40
N GLN A 111 11.64 -11.34 0.90
CA GLN A 111 12.07 -11.13 2.29
C GLN A 111 10.87 -10.96 3.22
N LYS A 112 10.14 -12.07 3.43
CA LYS A 112 9.02 -12.08 4.38
C LYS A 112 9.53 -11.83 5.79
N ASP A 113 8.87 -10.95 6.53
CA ASP A 113 9.13 -10.69 7.95
C ASP A 113 10.60 -10.31 8.24
N HIS A 114 11.28 -9.67 7.29
CA HIS A 114 12.70 -9.33 7.40
C HIS A 114 13.05 -8.50 8.65
N ASP A 115 12.09 -7.68 9.11
CA ASP A 115 12.20 -6.87 10.32
C ASP A 115 12.32 -7.72 11.60
N GLU A 116 11.93 -9.00 11.59
CA GLU A 116 12.05 -9.89 12.74
C GLU A 116 13.50 -10.17 13.15
N HIS A 117 14.44 -9.93 12.24
CA HIS A 117 15.87 -10.08 12.49
C HIS A 117 16.53 -8.81 13.01
N TYR A 118 15.80 -7.70 13.11
CA TYR A 118 16.37 -6.44 13.58
C TYR A 118 16.58 -6.41 15.10
N PRO A 119 17.71 -5.82 15.57
CA PRO A 119 17.93 -5.60 16.99
C PRO A 119 16.75 -4.90 17.66
N LEU A 120 16.37 -5.39 18.84
CA LEU A 120 15.27 -4.86 19.66
C LEU A 120 13.86 -4.96 19.05
N TRP A 121 13.70 -5.60 17.89
CA TRP A 121 12.38 -5.75 17.26
C TRP A 121 11.38 -6.46 18.17
N ALA A 122 11.77 -7.56 18.82
CA ALA A 122 10.90 -8.29 19.73
C ALA A 122 10.35 -7.38 20.86
N GLN A 123 11.22 -6.54 21.43
CA GLN A 123 10.81 -5.56 22.45
C GLN A 123 9.84 -4.53 21.87
N ARG A 124 10.16 -3.95 20.71
CA ARG A 124 9.27 -2.98 20.03
C ARG A 124 7.92 -3.60 19.69
N LYS A 125 7.89 -4.80 19.11
CA LYS A 125 6.68 -5.55 18.75
C LYS A 125 5.79 -5.79 19.97
N SER A 126 6.38 -6.13 21.12
CA SER A 126 5.63 -6.34 22.37
C SER A 126 4.94 -5.09 22.91
N ALA A 127 5.43 -3.90 22.56
CA ALA A 127 4.83 -2.62 22.95
C ALA A 127 3.73 -2.14 21.99
N LEU A 128 3.61 -2.75 20.80
CA LEU A 128 2.58 -2.41 19.82
C LEU A 128 1.25 -3.05 20.22
N LYS A 129 0.17 -2.28 20.11
CA LYS A 129 -1.20 -2.75 20.33
C LYS A 129 -1.88 -2.84 18.96
N PRO A 130 -2.02 -4.04 18.36
CA PRO A 130 -2.75 -4.22 17.12
C PRO A 130 -4.18 -3.70 17.27
N TRP A 131 -4.77 -3.25 16.17
CA TRP A 131 -6.18 -2.92 16.15
C TRP A 131 -7.04 -4.15 16.49
N PRO A 132 -8.19 -3.95 17.15
CA PRO A 132 -9.23 -4.97 17.21
C PRO A 132 -9.63 -5.45 15.81
N ALA A 133 -10.01 -6.73 15.69
CA ALA A 133 -10.33 -7.34 14.39
C ALA A 133 -11.50 -6.67 13.65
N ASP A 134 -12.41 -6.06 14.40
CA ASP A 134 -13.58 -5.33 13.90
C ASP A 134 -13.33 -3.82 13.74
N ALA A 135 -12.22 -3.27 14.27
CA ALA A 135 -11.97 -1.84 14.23
C ALA A 135 -11.88 -1.28 12.80
N ALA A 136 -11.43 -2.08 11.83
CA ALA A 136 -11.42 -1.70 10.42
C ALA A 136 -12.84 -1.45 9.85
N GLN A 137 -13.89 -2.03 10.43
CA GLN A 137 -15.27 -1.90 9.95
C GLN A 137 -15.80 -0.47 10.02
N ARG A 138 -15.29 0.37 10.93
CA ARG A 138 -15.70 1.77 11.05
C ARG A 138 -15.31 2.61 9.83
N PHE A 139 -14.39 2.10 9.00
CA PHE A 139 -13.93 2.72 7.77
C PHE A 139 -14.57 2.07 6.53
N ASP A 140 -15.47 1.09 6.71
CA ASP A 140 -16.23 0.51 5.61
C ASP A 140 -17.26 1.56 5.14
N ASN A 141 -17.11 2.08 3.92
CA ASN A 141 -18.01 3.10 3.34
C ASN A 141 -19.26 2.50 2.66
N GLY A 142 -19.64 1.28 3.04
CA GLY A 142 -20.76 0.55 2.44
C GLY A 142 -20.52 0.06 1.01
N GLN A 143 -19.32 0.25 0.44
CA GLN A 143 -18.97 -0.34 -0.85
C GLN A 143 -18.51 -1.79 -0.66
N PRO A 144 -18.97 -2.73 -1.50
CA PRO A 144 -18.74 -4.17 -1.31
C PRO A 144 -17.26 -4.58 -1.49
N TYR A 145 -16.43 -3.68 -2.02
CA TYR A 145 -14.99 -3.82 -2.15
C TYR A 145 -14.38 -2.44 -1.88
N PRO A 146 -13.13 -2.35 -1.39
CA PRO A 146 -12.40 -1.09 -1.50
C PRO A 146 -12.51 -0.68 -2.96
N TYR A 147 -13.10 0.49 -3.23
CA TYR A 147 -13.14 1.07 -4.56
C TYR A 147 -11.71 1.47 -4.90
N GLN A 148 -10.86 0.47 -5.13
CA GLN A 148 -9.61 0.69 -5.80
C GLN A 148 -10.00 1.19 -7.17
N PRO A 149 -9.49 2.35 -7.61
CA PRO A 149 -9.59 2.71 -9.01
C PRO A 149 -9.09 1.49 -9.77
N LYS A 150 -10.00 0.79 -10.45
CA LYS A 150 -9.65 -0.39 -11.23
C LYS A 150 -8.51 0.06 -12.11
N CYS A 151 -7.42 -0.68 -12.10
CA CYS A 151 -6.41 -0.41 -13.08
C CYS A 151 -6.96 -0.80 -14.45
N GLY A 152 -7.63 0.15 -15.08
CA GLY A 152 -8.28 0.06 -16.37
C GLY A 152 -7.40 0.71 -17.42
N ARG A 153 -7.75 0.53 -18.69
CA ARG A 153 -7.06 1.20 -19.78
C ARG A 153 -7.04 2.71 -19.52
N PRO A 154 -5.96 3.42 -19.89
CA PRO A 154 -5.90 4.87 -19.78
C PRO A 154 -7.23 5.52 -20.20
N CYS A 155 -7.77 6.40 -19.35
CA CYS A 155 -8.91 7.26 -19.64
C CYS A 155 -10.33 6.64 -19.67
N GLU A 156 -10.59 5.42 -19.18
CA GLU A 156 -11.98 4.91 -19.12
C GLU A 156 -12.86 5.62 -18.05
N TRP A 157 -12.27 6.33 -17.09
CA TRP A 157 -13.00 7.00 -15.99
C TRP A 157 -13.60 8.36 -16.37
N PHE A 158 -13.11 9.03 -17.42
CA PHE A 158 -13.63 10.32 -17.86
C PHE A 158 -14.97 10.23 -18.62
N LEU A 159 -15.45 9.03 -18.93
CA LEU A 159 -16.69 8.82 -19.71
C LEU A 159 -17.94 8.55 -18.85
N GLN A 160 -17.86 8.60 -17.52
CA GLN A 160 -19.03 8.37 -16.64
C GLN A 160 -19.54 9.59 -15.88
N SER A 161 -18.98 10.79 -16.09
CA SER A 161 -19.47 12.03 -15.47
C SER A 161 -20.38 12.88 -16.37
N GLU A 162 -20.79 12.37 -17.53
CA GLU A 162 -21.83 12.99 -18.36
C GLU A 162 -23.03 12.05 -18.49
N HIS A 163 -23.86 11.96 -17.45
CA HIS A 163 -25.30 11.67 -17.54
C HIS A 163 -26.04 11.94 -16.23
#